data_AF-A0AAV5MLI8-F1
#
_entry.id   AF-A0AAV5MLI8-F1
#
_cell.length_a   1.000
_cell.length_b   1.000
_cell.length_c   1.000
_cell.angle_alpha   90.00
_cell.angle_beta   90.00
_cell.angle_gamma   90.00
#
_symmetry.space_group_name_H-M   'P 1'
#
loop_
_entity.id
_entity.type
_entity.pdbx_description
1 polymer ?
#
loop_
_entity_poly.entity_id
_entity_poly.type
_entity_poly.pdbx_seq_one_letter_code
_entity_poly.pdbx_strand_id
1 'polypeptide(L)'
;MSFCYIMLQVTLSGLLNFIDGLWSSCGDKRIIIFTTNHKEKLDLALLRPGRMDVHVHMSYCTPCGFRVLAAKYIGIEDDELFGEIAEAIRTTEVTPAEVAEQLMRNDDDLDALLNDLIQFLNVKKRENEEAKAKKNSAQQESMASEGGQTEEEENESRELI
;
A
#
# COMPACT_ATOMS: atom_id res chain seq x y z
N MET A 1 14.23 -42.27 -9.35
CA MET A 1 15.07 -41.22 -8.72
C MET A 1 14.16 -40.05 -8.41
N SER A 2 13.59 -40.04 -7.20
CA SER A 2 12.59 -39.05 -6.79
C SER A 2 13.28 -37.72 -6.57
N PHE A 3 12.97 -36.72 -7.39
CA PHE A 3 13.36 -35.33 -7.14
C PHE A 3 12.58 -34.84 -5.91
N CYS A 4 13.23 -34.88 -4.74
CA CYS A 4 12.75 -34.22 -3.54
C CYS A 4 12.87 -32.71 -3.77
N TYR A 5 11.79 -32.08 -4.21
CA TYR A 5 11.64 -30.63 -4.16
C TYR A 5 11.55 -30.25 -2.69
N ILE A 6 12.69 -29.93 -2.07
CA ILE A 6 12.70 -29.23 -0.78
C ILE A 6 12.13 -27.85 -1.07
N MET A 7 10.83 -27.70 -0.86
CA MET A 7 10.24 -26.39 -0.60
C MET A 7 10.88 -25.90 0.70
N LEU A 8 11.97 -25.14 0.57
CA LEU A 8 12.53 -24.37 1.68
C LEU A 8 11.42 -23.42 2.13
N GLN A 9 10.71 -23.83 3.18
CA GLN A 9 9.69 -23.02 3.81
C GLN A 9 10.42 -21.87 4.50
N VAL A 10 10.48 -20.73 3.82
CA VAL A 10 11.04 -19.51 4.40
C VAL A 10 10.09 -19.05 5.49
N THR A 11 10.49 -19.23 6.75
CA THR A 11 9.77 -18.67 7.88
C THR A 11 10.15 -17.20 8.02
N LEU A 12 9.19 -16.37 8.45
CA LEU A 12 9.47 -14.97 8.77
C LEU A 12 10.64 -14.89 9.78
N SER A 13 10.60 -15.69 10.86
CA SER A 13 11.69 -15.75 11.84
C SER A 13 13.06 -16.09 11.24
N GLY A 14 13.12 -16.98 10.23
CA GLY A 14 14.35 -17.33 9.53
C GLY A 14 14.92 -16.16 8.72
N LEU A 15 14.05 -15.43 8.01
CA LEU A 15 14.44 -14.22 7.29
C LEU A 15 14.95 -13.13 8.26
N LEU A 16 14.29 -12.96 9.40
CA LEU A 16 14.66 -11.93 10.39
C LEU A 16 16.00 -12.23 11.06
N ASN A 17 16.23 -13.49 11.45
CA ASN A 17 17.52 -13.90 12.02
C ASN A 17 18.66 -13.74 11.01
N PHE A 18 18.41 -13.97 9.72
CA PHE A 18 19.39 -13.74 8.66
C PHE A 18 19.72 -12.26 8.51
N ILE A 19 18.71 -11.39 8.51
CA ILE A 19 18.88 -9.93 8.44
C ILE A 19 19.64 -9.40 9.67
N ASP A 20 19.32 -9.88 10.87
CA ASP A 20 20.03 -9.54 12.11
C ASP A 20 21.52 -9.98 12.05
N GLY A 21 21.77 -11.16 11.48
CA GLY A 21 23.12 -11.64 11.17
C GLY A 21 23.86 -10.69 10.24
N LEU A 22 23.25 -10.32 9.10
CA LEU A 22 23.79 -9.37 8.12
C LEU A 22 24.06 -7.98 8.72
N TRP A 23 23.26 -7.52 9.68
CA TRP A 23 23.48 -6.26 10.39
C TRP A 23 24.73 -6.30 11.28
N SER A 24 25.03 -7.47 11.85
CA SER A 24 26.14 -7.66 12.79
C SER A 24 27.48 -7.99 12.13
N SER A 25 27.48 -8.58 10.94
CA SER A 25 28.68 -9.14 10.30
C SER A 25 29.05 -8.45 8.99
N CYS A 26 29.82 -7.36 9.04
CA CYS A 26 30.89 -6.94 8.11
C CYS A 26 31.10 -5.42 8.22
N GLY A 27 32.35 -4.95 8.22
CA GLY A 27 32.73 -3.53 8.29
C GLY A 27 32.39 -2.68 7.06
N ASP A 28 31.40 -3.11 6.25
CA ASP A 28 31.00 -2.46 5.01
C ASP A 28 29.63 -1.78 5.18
N LYS A 29 29.54 -0.52 4.74
CA LYS A 29 28.30 0.27 4.76
C LYS A 29 27.30 -0.36 3.78
N ARG A 30 26.17 -0.88 4.27
CA ARG A 30 25.11 -1.49 3.46
C ARG A 30 23.78 -0.74 3.64
N ILE A 31 23.02 -0.61 2.56
CA ILE A 31 21.64 -0.10 2.57
C ILE A 31 20.72 -1.25 2.17
N ILE A 32 19.74 -1.57 3.02
CA ILE A 32 18.75 -2.63 2.76
C ILE A 32 17.38 -1.96 2.58
N ILE A 33 16.70 -2.28 1.48
CA ILE A 33 15.36 -1.74 1.17
C ILE A 33 14.35 -2.87 1.27
N PHE A 34 13.32 -2.65 2.08
CA PHE A 34 12.17 -3.54 2.22
C PHE A 34 10.93 -2.89 1.61
N THR A 35 10.12 -3.69 0.92
CA THR A 35 8.81 -3.27 0.42
C THR A 35 7.74 -4.18 0.99
N THR A 36 6.63 -3.62 1.43
CA THR A 36 5.46 -4.37 1.89
C THR A 36 4.20 -3.61 1.54
N ASN A 37 3.16 -4.34 1.15
CA ASN A 37 1.81 -3.78 1.01
C ASN A 37 1.08 -3.72 2.35
N HIS A 38 1.56 -4.46 3.36
CA HIS A 38 0.91 -4.64 4.66
C HIS A 38 1.92 -4.40 5.78
N LYS A 39 2.12 -3.13 6.13
CA LYS A 39 3.05 -2.74 7.23
C LYS A 39 2.54 -3.25 8.58
N GLU A 40 1.23 -3.29 8.77
CA GLU A 40 0.53 -3.72 9.98
C GLU A 40 0.74 -5.20 10.32
N LYS A 41 1.10 -6.02 9.33
CA LYS A 41 1.38 -7.46 9.52
C LYS A 41 2.84 -7.72 9.88
N LEU A 42 3.71 -6.70 9.87
CA LEU A 42 5.10 -6.84 10.24
C LEU A 42 5.25 -6.83 11.77
N ASP A 43 6.18 -7.62 12.27
CA ASP A 43 6.54 -7.63 13.69
C ASP A 43 7.08 -6.25 14.10
N LEU A 44 6.50 -5.68 15.16
CA LEU A 44 6.92 -4.39 15.73
C LEU A 44 8.40 -4.38 16.13
N ALA A 45 9.01 -5.54 16.40
CA ALA A 45 10.44 -5.65 16.67
C ALA A 45 11.32 -5.20 15.49
N LEU A 46 10.83 -5.32 14.24
CA LEU A 46 11.56 -4.93 13.04
C LEU A 46 11.48 -3.45 12.72
N LEU A 47 10.36 -2.82 13.11
CA LEU A 47 10.11 -1.40 12.89
C LEU A 47 10.89 -0.51 13.88
N ARG A 48 11.70 -1.10 14.76
CA ARG A 48 12.51 -0.37 15.74
C ARG A 48 13.73 0.28 15.08
N PRO A 49 14.15 1.47 15.56
CA PRO A 49 15.42 2.07 15.16
C PRO A 49 16.60 1.13 15.38
N GLY A 50 17.57 1.12 14.46
CA GLY A 50 18.67 0.18 14.35
C GLY A 50 18.40 -1.02 13.43
N ARG A 51 17.12 -1.22 13.06
CA ARG A 51 16.69 -2.16 12.01
C ARG A 51 16.04 -1.35 10.88
N MET A 52 14.72 -1.22 10.86
CA MET A 52 14.06 -0.38 9.86
C MET A 52 14.00 1.07 10.35
N ASP A 53 15.02 1.86 9.99
CA ASP A 53 15.15 3.25 10.45
C ASP A 53 14.24 4.22 9.70
N VAL A 54 14.12 4.06 8.38
CA VAL A 54 13.38 4.97 7.50
C VAL A 54 12.16 4.26 6.92
N HIS A 55 10.98 4.84 7.16
CA HIS A 55 9.72 4.32 6.66
C HIS A 55 9.11 5.31 5.67
N VAL A 56 9.01 4.91 4.40
CA VAL A 56 8.37 5.71 3.34
C VAL A 56 7.05 5.05 2.96
N HIS A 57 5.95 5.76 3.10
CA HIS A 57 4.64 5.30 2.65
C HIS A 57 4.39 5.73 1.20
N MET A 58 4.24 4.77 0.30
CA MET A 58 3.90 5.01 -1.10
C MET A 58 2.37 4.96 -1.26
N SER A 59 1.73 6.14 -1.23
CA SER A 59 0.27 6.27 -1.34
C SER A 59 -0.21 6.33 -2.80
N TYR A 60 -1.53 6.49 -2.97
CA TYR A 60 -2.16 6.83 -4.24
C TYR A 60 -1.62 8.14 -4.84
N CYS A 61 -1.87 8.31 -6.14
CA CYS A 61 -1.47 9.47 -6.90
C CYS A 61 -2.12 10.73 -6.33
N THR A 62 -1.31 11.78 -6.17
CA THR A 62 -1.79 13.10 -5.79
C THR A 62 -1.77 14.02 -7.00
N PRO A 63 -2.51 15.15 -7.00
CA PRO A 63 -2.42 16.13 -8.08
C PRO A 63 -0.99 16.64 -8.34
N CYS A 64 -0.19 16.75 -7.28
CA CYS A 64 1.23 17.09 -7.39
C CYS A 64 2.02 15.97 -8.09
N GLY A 65 1.76 14.71 -7.72
CA GLY A 65 2.35 13.55 -8.38
C GLY A 65 1.99 13.49 -9.87
N PHE A 66 0.73 13.74 -10.22
CA PHE A 66 0.28 13.81 -11.60
C PHE A 66 1.04 14.87 -12.40
N ARG A 67 1.19 16.10 -11.88
CA ARG A 67 1.96 17.16 -12.57
C ARG A 67 3.39 16.73 -12.87
N VAL A 68 4.04 16.03 -11.93
CA VAL A 68 5.39 15.47 -12.15
C VAL A 68 5.39 14.40 -13.25
N LEU A 69 4.38 13.53 -13.29
CA LEU A 69 4.24 12.51 -14.34
C LEU A 69 3.96 13.16 -15.70
N ALA A 70 3.07 14.14 -15.78
CA ALA A 70 2.73 14.85 -17.01
C ALA A 70 3.94 15.60 -17.58
N ALA A 71 4.67 16.34 -16.74
CA ALA A 71 5.89 17.01 -17.14
C ALA A 71 6.98 16.01 -17.62
N LYS A 72 7.05 14.82 -17.01
CA LYS A 72 8.04 13.81 -17.38
C LYS A 72 7.72 13.07 -18.67
N TYR A 73 6.47 12.66 -18.87
CA TYR A 73 6.10 11.78 -19.99
C TYR A 73 5.63 12.55 -21.22
N ILE A 74 4.94 13.68 -21.02
CA ILE A 74 4.32 14.46 -22.09
C ILE A 74 5.07 15.79 -22.28
N GLY A 75 5.81 16.27 -21.28
CA GLY A 75 6.59 17.50 -21.36
C GLY A 75 5.78 18.76 -21.08
N ILE A 76 4.64 18.64 -20.40
CA ILE A 76 3.70 19.75 -20.15
C ILE A 76 3.58 19.99 -18.65
N GLU A 77 3.70 21.26 -18.27
CA GLU A 77 3.64 21.70 -16.88
C GLU A 77 2.25 22.20 -16.46
N ASP A 78 1.44 22.68 -17.41
CA ASP A 78 0.10 23.19 -17.17
C ASP A 78 -0.78 23.06 -18.41
N ASP A 79 -2.07 22.85 -18.19
CA ASP A 79 -3.10 22.73 -19.22
C ASP A 79 -4.47 23.09 -18.62
N GLU A 80 -5.44 23.50 -19.44
CA GLU A 80 -6.79 23.84 -18.97
C GLU A 80 -7.49 22.63 -18.28
N LEU A 81 -7.22 21.41 -18.75
CA LEU A 81 -7.80 20.16 -18.23
C LEU A 81 -7.13 19.68 -16.94
N PHE A 82 -5.95 20.21 -16.57
CA PHE A 82 -5.25 19.79 -15.36
C PHE A 82 -6.04 20.11 -14.10
N GLY A 83 -6.88 21.16 -14.12
CA GLY A 83 -7.78 21.48 -13.03
C GLY A 83 -8.79 20.37 -12.77
N GLU A 84 -9.44 19.88 -13.83
CA GLU A 84 -10.42 18.80 -13.77
C GLU A 84 -9.76 17.47 -13.37
N ILE A 85 -8.62 17.14 -13.99
CA ILE A 85 -7.85 15.93 -13.66
C ILE A 85 -7.40 15.94 -12.19
N ALA A 86 -6.95 17.10 -11.68
CA ALA A 86 -6.58 17.24 -10.28
C ALA A 86 -7.74 16.96 -9.31
N GLU A 87 -8.95 17.44 -9.63
CA GLU A 87 -10.14 17.11 -8.82
C GLU A 87 -10.54 15.64 -8.93
N ALA A 88 -10.46 15.06 -10.13
CA ALA A 88 -10.75 13.65 -10.35
C ALA A 88 -9.78 12.76 -9.56
N ILE A 89 -8.49 13.07 -9.54
CA ILE A 89 -7.46 12.37 -8.75
C ILE A 89 -7.68 12.57 -7.24
N ARG A 90 -8.11 13.76 -6.79
CA ARG A 90 -8.43 13.98 -5.37
C ARG A 90 -9.57 13.08 -4.88
N THR A 91 -10.55 12.82 -5.73
CA THR A 91 -11.74 12.05 -5.37
C THR A 91 -11.63 10.55 -5.68
N THR A 92 -10.57 10.13 -6.37
CA THR A 92 -10.40 8.75 -6.84
C THR A 92 -9.07 8.17 -6.38
N GLU A 93 -9.12 6.99 -5.76
CA GLU A 93 -7.93 6.22 -5.43
C GLU A 93 -7.35 5.57 -6.69
N VAL A 94 -6.34 6.20 -7.29
CA VAL A 94 -5.58 5.68 -8.43
C VAL A 94 -4.10 5.64 -8.13
N THR A 95 -3.40 4.61 -8.59
CA THR A 95 -1.96 4.49 -8.35
C THR A 95 -1.18 5.36 -9.35
N PRO A 96 0.02 5.87 -8.96
CA PRO A 96 0.88 6.59 -9.90
C PRO A 96 1.25 5.76 -11.14
N ALA A 97 1.30 4.43 -11.01
CA ALA A 97 1.59 3.52 -12.12
C ALA A 97 0.44 3.48 -13.14
N GLU A 98 -0.81 3.38 -12.69
CA GLU A 98 -1.99 3.43 -13.57
C GLU A 98 -2.07 4.76 -14.33
N VAL A 99 -1.78 5.88 -13.65
CA VAL A 99 -1.73 7.20 -14.30
C VAL A 99 -0.61 7.26 -15.32
N ALA A 100 0.60 6.82 -14.96
CA ALA A 100 1.73 6.79 -15.89
C ALA A 100 1.45 5.92 -17.12
N GLU A 101 0.78 4.78 -16.96
CA GLU A 101 0.37 3.91 -18.07
C GLU A 101 -0.53 4.65 -19.05
N GLN A 102 -1.52 5.43 -18.58
CA GLN A 102 -2.36 6.23 -19.47
C GLN A 102 -1.55 7.31 -20.19
N LEU A 103 -0.65 8.01 -19.49
CA LEU A 103 0.18 9.07 -20.08
C LEU A 103 1.24 8.56 -21.08
N MET A 104 1.57 7.26 -21.04
CA MET A 104 2.54 6.62 -21.92
C MET A 104 1.91 5.98 -23.16
N ARG A 105 0.59 6.12 -23.37
CA ARG A 105 -0.05 5.65 -24.59
C ARG A 105 0.45 6.49 -25.77
N ASN A 106 0.76 5.83 -26.88
CA ASN A 106 1.32 6.47 -28.07
C ASN A 106 0.22 7.23 -28.82
N ASP A 107 -0.21 8.36 -28.25
CA ASP A 107 -1.17 9.26 -28.86
C ASP A 107 -0.44 10.57 -29.18
N ASP A 108 -0.38 10.93 -30.47
CA ASP A 108 0.21 12.19 -30.93
C ASP A 108 -0.69 13.41 -30.59
N ASP A 109 -1.92 13.15 -30.13
CA ASP A 109 -2.91 14.16 -29.76
C ASP A 109 -3.03 14.25 -28.23
N LEU A 110 -2.54 15.38 -27.70
CA LEU A 110 -2.57 15.70 -26.28
C LEU A 110 -4.00 15.81 -25.74
N ASP A 111 -4.88 16.45 -26.49
CA ASP A 111 -6.24 16.71 -26.01
C ASP A 111 -7.00 15.38 -25.90
N ALA A 112 -6.82 14.49 -26.87
CA ALA A 112 -7.36 13.14 -26.82
C ALA A 112 -6.84 12.36 -25.60
N LEU A 113 -5.53 12.41 -25.35
CA LEU A 113 -4.88 11.73 -24.22
C LEU A 113 -5.42 12.20 -22.86
N LEU A 114 -5.58 13.52 -22.68
CA LEU A 114 -6.09 14.10 -21.44
C LEU A 114 -7.58 13.80 -21.24
N ASN A 115 -8.38 13.81 -22.31
CA ASN A 115 -9.78 13.40 -22.25
C ASN A 115 -9.94 11.91 -21.91
N ASP A 116 -9.12 11.04 -22.51
CA ASP A 116 -9.09 9.61 -22.21
C ASP A 116 -8.70 9.36 -20.75
N LEU A 117 -7.76 10.12 -20.20
CA LEU A 117 -7.41 10.07 -18.79
C LEU A 117 -8.59 10.49 -17.90
N ILE A 118 -9.31 11.56 -18.23
CA ILE A 118 -10.51 11.97 -17.50
C ILE A 118 -11.57 10.86 -17.52
N GLN A 119 -11.80 10.24 -18.69
CA GLN A 119 -12.73 9.12 -18.82
C GLN A 119 -12.30 7.94 -17.93
N PHE A 120 -11.01 7.59 -17.94
CA PHE A 120 -10.44 6.54 -17.08
C PHE A 120 -10.68 6.83 -15.59
N LEU A 121 -10.39 8.06 -15.14
CA LEU A 121 -10.59 8.45 -13.74
C LEU A 121 -12.06 8.37 -13.32
N ASN A 122 -12.99 8.78 -14.18
CA ASN A 122 -14.42 8.68 -13.92
C ASN A 122 -14.95 7.24 -13.86
N VAL A 123 -14.37 6.32 -14.64
CA VAL A 123 -14.66 4.87 -14.51
C VAL A 123 -14.16 4.35 -13.16
N LYS A 124 -12.89 4.64 -12.84
CA LYS A 124 -12.26 4.22 -11.58
C LYS A 124 -12.98 4.76 -10.34
N LYS A 125 -13.48 5.98 -10.41
CA LYS A 125 -14.27 6.58 -9.33
C LYS A 125 -15.49 5.73 -8.96
N ARG A 126 -16.26 5.30 -9.96
CA ARG A 126 -17.44 4.44 -9.78
C ARG A 126 -17.06 3.07 -9.21
N GLU A 127 -16.01 2.45 -9.74
CA GLU A 127 -15.52 1.15 -9.24
C GLU A 127 -15.08 1.22 -7.77
N ASN A 128 -14.38 2.31 -7.38
CA ASN A 128 -13.94 2.53 -6.02
C ASN A 128 -15.12 2.77 -5.06
N GLU A 129 -16.15 3.50 -5.48
CA GLU A 129 -17.37 3.70 -4.71
C GLU A 129 -18.10 2.37 -4.47
N GLU A 130 -18.24 1.54 -5.50
CA GLU A 130 -18.83 0.20 -5.38
C GLU A 130 -18.02 -0.73 -4.46
N ALA A 131 -16.68 -0.68 -4.56
CA ALA A 131 -15.80 -1.48 -3.71
C ALA A 131 -15.87 -1.04 -2.24
N LYS A 132 -15.97 0.28 -1.98
CA LYS A 132 -16.16 0.83 -0.63
C LYS A 132 -17.52 0.44 -0.05
N ALA A 133 -18.59 0.48 -0.85
CA ALA A 133 -19.92 0.02 -0.42
C ALA A 133 -19.91 -1.46 0.00
N LYS A 134 -19.23 -2.33 -0.76
CA LYS A 134 -19.09 -3.77 -0.44
C LYS A 134 -18.23 -4.04 0.79
N LYS A 135 -17.18 -3.23 1.03
CA LYS A 135 -16.32 -3.36 2.22
C LYS A 135 -17.02 -2.91 3.50
N ASN A 136 -17.84 -1.86 3.44
CA ASN A 136 -18.60 -1.36 4.59
C ASN A 136 -19.66 -2.37 5.07
N SER A 137 -20.30 -3.10 4.15
CA SER A 137 -21.22 -4.19 4.52
C SER A 137 -20.51 -5.38 5.19
N ALA A 138 -19.27 -5.68 4.81
CA ALA A 138 -18.49 -6.77 5.42
C ALA A 138 -17.89 -6.41 6.79
N GLN A 139 -17.55 -5.13 7.03
CA GLN A 139 -17.04 -4.65 8.32
C GLN A 139 -18.11 -4.57 9.42
N GLN A 140 -19.39 -4.41 9.05
CA GLN A 140 -20.51 -4.50 10.00
C GLN A 140 -20.74 -5.92 10.54
N GLU A 141 -20.38 -6.97 9.79
CA GLU A 141 -20.48 -8.36 10.26
C GLU A 141 -19.33 -8.74 11.21
N SER A 142 -18.12 -8.18 11.04
CA SER A 142 -16.98 -8.46 11.93
C SER A 142 -17.05 -7.77 13.30
N MET A 143 -17.87 -6.73 13.46
CA MET A 143 -18.09 -6.07 14.77
C MET A 143 -19.18 -6.72 15.63
N ALA A 144 -19.94 -7.69 15.10
CA ALA A 144 -20.94 -8.44 15.86
C ALA A 144 -20.38 -9.67 16.60
N SER A 145 -19.12 -10.06 16.36
CA SER A 145 -18.48 -11.23 16.99
C SER A 145 -17.50 -10.92 18.14
N GLU A 146 -17.27 -9.65 18.49
CA GLU A 146 -16.41 -9.24 19.63
C GLU A 146 -17.20 -8.52 20.74
N GLY A 147 -18.41 -9.01 21.03
CA GLY A 147 -19.29 -8.50 22.09
C GLY A 147 -19.54 -9.48 23.22
N GLY A 148 -18.59 -10.36 23.54
CA GLY A 148 -18.77 -11.35 24.59
C GLY A 148 -17.45 -11.91 25.11
N GLN A 149 -16.82 -11.18 26.03
CA GLN A 149 -16.00 -11.70 27.14
C GLN A 149 -15.37 -10.51 27.87
N THR A 150 -16.11 -9.93 28.81
CA THR A 150 -15.52 -9.13 29.90
C THR A 150 -16.47 -9.20 31.08
N GLU A 151 -16.53 -10.34 31.76
CA GLU A 151 -17.18 -10.51 33.07
C GLU A 151 -16.94 -11.95 33.54
N GLU A 152 -15.70 -12.36 33.83
CA GLU A 152 -15.41 -13.58 34.62
C GLU A 152 -13.93 -13.69 35.03
N GLU A 153 -13.29 -12.61 35.47
CA GLU A 153 -12.01 -12.68 36.19
C GLU A 153 -11.99 -11.67 37.34
N GLU A 154 -12.90 -11.81 38.30
CA GLU A 154 -12.76 -11.09 39.58
C GLU A 154 -13.32 -11.84 40.81
N ASN A 155 -13.59 -13.15 40.72
CA ASN A 155 -14.16 -13.91 41.84
C ASN A 155 -13.43 -15.21 42.19
N GLU A 156 -12.09 -15.24 42.09
CA GLU A 156 -11.28 -16.36 42.60
C GLU A 156 -10.10 -15.89 43.47
N SER A 157 -10.35 -14.86 44.30
CA SER A 157 -9.44 -14.48 45.39
C SER A 157 -10.17 -14.24 46.72
N ARG A 158 -11.36 -14.82 46.88
CA ARG A 158 -12.17 -14.73 48.12
C ARG A 158 -12.62 -16.07 48.71
N GLU A 159 -11.96 -17.16 48.35
CA GLU A 159 -12.08 -18.41 49.11
C GLU A 159 -10.70 -19.03 49.31
N LEU A 160 -10.00 -18.54 50.33
CA LEU A 160 -9.10 -19.32 51.18
C LEU A 160 -8.95 -18.53 52.49
N ILE A 161 -9.91 -18.79 53.37
CA ILE A 161 -9.65 -18.90 54.80
C ILE A 161 -8.67 -20.05 55.01
#